data_AF-A0A7Y5A1G2-F1
#
_entry.id   AF-A0A7Y5A1G2-F1
#
_cell.length_a   1.000
_cell.length_b   1.000
_cell.length_c   1.000
_cell.angle_alpha   90.00
_cell.angle_beta   90.00
_cell.angle_gamma   90.00
#
_symmetry.space_group_name_H-M   'P 1'
#
loop_
_entity.id
_entity.type
_entity.pdbx_description
1 polymer ?
#
loop_
_entity_poly.entity_id
_entity_poly.type
_entity_poly.pdbx_seq_one_letter_code
_entity_poly.pdbx_strand_id
1 'polypeptide(L)'
;MEPRVNHIIEETVAEQPAPPVAPKKKSRIGKLFTDVLGGEFLAYDWSRRQLNYIVFLAAVGVLYISNSYYAESVVRRIDDMNRELKELHYEYISSKSKVMNQSKQSVIIKKLENSGLKESVEPVRKIIANKKEQ
;
A
#
# COMPACT_ATOMS: atom_id res chain seq x y z
N MET A 1 23.97 -36.26 -82.48
CA MET A 1 24.01 -34.93 -83.10
C MET A 1 23.46 -33.94 -82.09
N GLU A 2 24.31 -33.06 -81.54
CA GLU A 2 23.87 -31.72 -81.11
C GLU A 2 23.26 -30.97 -82.34
N PRO A 3 22.55 -29.81 -82.25
CA PRO A 3 22.60 -28.80 -81.18
C PRO A 3 21.27 -28.05 -80.82
N ARG A 4 21.32 -27.35 -79.68
CA ARG A 4 20.91 -25.94 -79.43
C ARG A 4 19.51 -25.47 -79.88
N VAL A 5 18.70 -25.04 -78.91
CA VAL A 5 18.19 -23.66 -78.87
C VAL A 5 18.10 -23.22 -77.39
N ASN A 6 18.96 -22.29 -76.99
CA ASN A 6 18.72 -21.42 -75.84
C ASN A 6 17.94 -20.21 -76.34
N HIS A 7 16.91 -19.79 -75.62
CA HIS A 7 16.75 -18.45 -75.04
C HIS A 7 15.29 -18.14 -74.71
N ILE A 8 15.00 -17.92 -73.42
CA ILE A 8 14.58 -16.63 -72.83
C ILE A 8 13.85 -16.89 -71.51
N ILE A 9 14.38 -16.19 -70.51
CA ILE A 9 13.87 -16.01 -69.16
C ILE A 9 12.63 -15.13 -69.27
N GLU A 10 11.50 -15.57 -68.71
CA GLU A 10 10.46 -14.63 -68.27
C GLU A 10 10.01 -15.03 -66.87
N GLU A 11 10.12 -14.04 -66.01
CA GLU A 11 10.05 -14.07 -64.57
C GLU A 11 8.58 -14.17 -64.14
N THR A 12 8.04 -15.39 -64.06
CA THR A 12 6.73 -15.60 -63.42
C THR A 12 6.94 -15.81 -61.93
N VAL A 13 6.77 -14.73 -61.17
CA VAL A 13 6.56 -14.74 -59.72
C VAL A 13 5.38 -15.69 -59.43
N ALA A 14 5.70 -16.93 -59.08
CA ALA A 14 4.73 -17.88 -58.58
C ALA A 14 4.37 -17.49 -57.15
N GLU A 15 3.28 -16.74 -57.05
CA GLU A 15 2.57 -16.44 -55.81
C GLU A 15 2.25 -17.76 -55.09
N GLN A 16 2.96 -18.02 -53.99
CA GLN A 16 2.61 -19.09 -53.06
C GLN A 16 1.22 -18.76 -52.51
N PRO A 17 0.19 -19.63 -52.65
CA PRO A 17 -1.08 -19.40 -52.01
C PRO A 17 -0.85 -19.47 -50.49
N ALA A 18 -1.10 -18.35 -49.82
CA ALA A 18 -0.98 -18.22 -48.38
C ALA A 18 -1.74 -19.36 -47.66
N PRO A 19 -1.20 -19.94 -46.57
CA PRO A 19 -1.87 -21.03 -45.86
C PRO A 19 -3.25 -20.57 -45.34
N PRO A 20 -4.24 -21.47 -45.29
CA PRO A 20 -5.61 -21.12 -44.92
C PRO A 20 -5.63 -20.56 -43.49
N VAL A 21 -6.12 -19.33 -43.37
CA VAL A 21 -6.18 -18.61 -42.10
C VAL A 21 -7.07 -19.38 -41.13
N ALA A 22 -6.47 -19.96 -40.09
CA ALA A 22 -7.19 -20.72 -39.07
C ALA A 22 -8.31 -19.89 -38.44
N PRO A 23 -9.51 -20.45 -38.23
CA PRO A 23 -10.65 -19.69 -37.71
C PRO A 23 -10.36 -19.26 -36.27
N LYS A 24 -10.36 -17.93 -36.04
CA LYS A 24 -10.14 -17.32 -34.72
C LYS A 24 -11.12 -17.92 -33.71
N LYS A 25 -10.58 -18.60 -32.70
CA LYS A 25 -11.30 -19.27 -31.62
C LYS A 25 -12.12 -18.22 -30.86
N LYS A 26 -13.42 -18.11 -31.14
CA LYS A 26 -14.32 -17.17 -30.45
C LYS A 26 -14.27 -17.44 -28.95
N SER A 27 -13.86 -16.43 -28.16
CA SER A 27 -13.82 -16.50 -26.70
C SER A 27 -15.20 -16.84 -26.16
N ARG A 28 -15.36 -18.04 -25.58
CA ARG A 28 -16.61 -18.48 -24.97
C ARG A 28 -17.07 -17.53 -23.86
N ILE A 29 -16.11 -16.92 -23.16
CA ILE A 29 -16.35 -15.95 -22.09
C ILE A 29 -16.99 -14.67 -22.65
N GLY A 30 -16.46 -14.15 -23.76
CA GLY A 30 -17.05 -12.99 -24.43
C GLY A 30 -18.47 -13.25 -24.93
N LYS A 31 -18.73 -14.45 -25.44
CA LYS A 31 -20.08 -14.88 -25.83
C LYS A 31 -21.04 -14.92 -24.63
N LEU A 32 -20.61 -15.48 -23.50
CA LEU A 32 -21.43 -15.50 -22.28
C LEU A 32 -21.76 -14.08 -21.78
N PHE A 33 -20.82 -13.13 -21.87
CA PHE A 33 -21.12 -11.73 -21.56
C PHE A 33 -22.11 -11.11 -22.55
N THR A 34 -21.99 -11.38 -23.85
CA THR A 34 -22.94 -10.88 -24.85
C THR A 34 -24.30 -11.54 -24.77
N ASP A 35 -24.39 -12.81 -24.36
CA ASP A 35 -25.66 -13.54 -24.25
C ASP A 35 -26.42 -13.07 -22.99
N VAL A 36 -25.70 -12.78 -21.90
CA VAL A 36 -26.26 -12.28 -20.64
C VAL A 36 -26.63 -10.78 -20.74
N LEU A 37 -25.76 -9.94 -21.32
CA LEU A 37 -26.00 -8.50 -21.44
C LEU A 37 -26.81 -8.11 -22.70
N GLY A 38 -26.70 -8.89 -23.77
CA GLY A 38 -27.27 -8.59 -25.08
C GLY A 38 -28.75 -8.92 -25.22
N GLY A 39 -29.36 -9.52 -24.19
CA GLY A 39 -30.80 -9.49 -24.04
C GLY A 39 -31.52 -10.83 -24.16
N GLU A 40 -30.86 -11.96 -24.42
CA GLU A 40 -31.53 -13.27 -24.33
C GLU A 40 -32.02 -13.54 -22.90
N PHE A 41 -31.21 -13.17 -21.89
CA PHE A 41 -31.62 -13.23 -20.49
C PHE A 41 -32.67 -12.17 -20.11
N LEU A 42 -32.66 -10.99 -20.74
CA LEU A 42 -33.62 -9.90 -20.48
C LEU A 42 -34.95 -10.07 -21.24
N ALA A 43 -34.96 -10.86 -22.31
CA ALA A 43 -36.14 -11.13 -23.15
C ALA A 43 -37.15 -12.04 -22.43
N TYR A 44 -36.72 -12.81 -21.43
CA TYR A 44 -37.62 -13.61 -20.61
C TYR A 44 -38.52 -12.72 -19.75
N ASP A 45 -39.84 -12.92 -19.81
CA ASP A 45 -40.84 -12.05 -19.15
C ASP A 45 -40.62 -11.91 -17.63
N TRP A 46 -40.11 -12.95 -16.97
CA TRP A 46 -39.77 -12.92 -15.55
C TRP A 46 -38.55 -12.04 -15.23
N SER A 47 -37.58 -11.97 -16.15
CA SER A 47 -36.36 -11.16 -16.00
C SER A 47 -36.67 -9.66 -16.02
N ARG A 48 -37.61 -9.21 -16.86
CA ARG A 48 -38.04 -7.80 -16.90
C ARG A 48 -38.56 -7.30 -15.56
N ARG A 49 -39.27 -8.15 -14.80
CA ARG A 49 -39.79 -7.78 -13.47
C ARG A 49 -38.68 -7.70 -12.41
N GLN A 50 -37.61 -8.48 -12.57
CA GLN A 50 -36.49 -8.55 -11.63
C GLN A 50 -35.30 -7.65 -12.01
N LEU A 51 -35.32 -7.01 -13.18
CA LEU A 51 -34.24 -6.15 -13.65
C LEU A 51 -33.83 -5.07 -12.64
N ASN A 52 -34.80 -4.39 -12.03
CA ASN A 52 -34.53 -3.38 -11.01
C ASN A 52 -33.75 -3.93 -9.81
N TYR A 53 -33.99 -5.19 -9.43
CA TYR A 53 -33.28 -5.87 -8.34
C TYR A 53 -31.84 -6.22 -8.74
N ILE A 54 -31.61 -6.65 -9.98
CA ILE A 54 -30.25 -6.95 -10.47
C ILE A 54 -29.42 -5.66 -10.55
N VAL A 55 -30.01 -4.58 -11.04
CA VAL A 55 -29.36 -3.26 -11.07
C VAL A 55 -29.06 -2.78 -9.65
N PHE A 56 -29.98 -2.99 -8.71
CA PHE A 56 -29.73 -2.69 -7.30
C PHE A 56 -28.56 -3.49 -6.73
N LEU A 57 -28.48 -4.80 -7.01
CA LEU A 57 -27.35 -5.63 -6.58
C LEU A 57 -26.03 -5.16 -7.20
N ALA A 58 -26.04 -4.82 -8.49
CA ALA A 58 -24.87 -4.29 -9.18
C ALA A 58 -24.41 -2.98 -8.56
N ALA A 59 -25.33 -2.08 -8.21
CA ALA A 59 -25.03 -0.83 -7.52
C ALA A 59 -24.40 -1.07 -6.14
N VAL A 60 -24.93 -2.00 -5.35
CA VAL A 60 -24.33 -2.41 -4.07
C VAL A 60 -22.94 -3.01 -4.28
N GLY A 61 -22.75 -3.82 -5.34
CA GLY A 61 -21.45 -4.38 -5.70
C GLY A 61 -20.41 -3.31 -6.02
N VAL A 62 -20.78 -2.29 -6.81
CA VAL A 62 -19.90 -1.15 -7.10
C VAL A 62 -19.57 -0.39 -5.81
N LEU A 63 -20.58 -0.09 -4.99
CA LEU A 63 -20.37 0.58 -3.69
C LEU A 63 -19.44 -0.23 -2.78
N TYR A 64 -19.55 -1.56 -2.76
CA TYR A 64 -18.69 -2.43 -1.97
C TYR A 64 -17.24 -2.36 -2.44
N ILE A 65 -17.01 -2.46 -3.76
CA ILE A 65 -15.68 -2.35 -4.34
C ILE A 65 -15.06 -0.99 -4.02
N SER A 66 -15.82 0.10 -4.23
CA SER A 66 -15.39 1.46 -3.90
C SER A 66 -15.05 1.61 -2.42
N ASN A 67 -15.88 1.07 -1.52
CA ASN A 67 -15.64 1.12 -0.08
C ASN A 67 -14.38 0.33 0.32
N SER A 68 -14.13 -0.83 -0.31
CA SER A 68 -12.92 -1.61 -0.06
C SER A 68 -11.66 -0.85 -0.47
N TYR A 69 -11.66 -0.21 -1.63
CA TYR A 69 -10.52 0.62 -2.06
C TYR A 69 -10.29 1.81 -1.11
N TYR A 70 -11.36 2.43 -0.62
CA TYR A 70 -11.25 3.48 0.37
C TYR A 70 -10.64 2.97 1.69
N ALA A 71 -11.13 1.84 2.21
CA ALA A 71 -10.60 1.22 3.42
C ALA A 71 -9.10 0.91 3.30
N GLU A 72 -8.65 0.39 2.17
CA GLU A 72 -7.23 0.11 1.93
C GLU A 72 -6.37 1.39 2.01
N SER A 73 -6.85 2.48 1.41
CA SER A 73 -6.13 3.77 1.46
C SER A 73 -6.08 4.37 2.87
N VAL A 74 -7.15 4.20 3.65
CA VAL A 74 -7.23 4.67 5.04
C VAL A 74 -6.29 3.89 5.94
N VAL A 75 -6.24 2.56 5.80
CA VAL A 75 -5.30 1.71 6.57
C VAL A 75 -3.86 2.14 6.32
N ARG A 76 -3.50 2.38 5.06
CA ARG A 76 -2.14 2.83 4.70
C ARG A 76 -1.79 4.17 5.34
N ARG A 77 -2.74 5.12 5.35
CA ARG A 77 -2.59 6.42 6.03
C ARG A 77 -2.44 6.27 7.55
N ILE A 78 -3.18 5.35 8.17
CA ILE A 78 -3.06 5.08 9.62
C ILE A 78 -1.66 4.58 9.96
N ASP A 79 -1.09 3.70 9.13
CA ASP A 79 0.27 3.19 9.34
C ASP A 79 1.33 4.30 9.23
N ASP A 80 1.19 5.20 8.25
CA ASP A 80 2.08 6.36 8.09
C ASP A 80 1.99 7.31 9.30
N MET A 81 0.77 7.65 9.74
CA MET A 81 0.56 8.49 10.93
C MET A 81 1.13 7.84 12.20
N ASN A 82 1.00 6.52 12.35
CA ASN A 82 1.58 5.79 13.48
C ASN A 82 3.12 5.81 13.45
N ARG A 83 3.73 5.75 12.26
CA ARG A 83 5.18 5.92 12.12
C ARG A 83 5.63 7.30 12.57
N GLU A 84 4.96 8.35 12.10
CA GLU A 84 5.26 9.73 12.50
C GLU A 84 5.14 9.92 14.01
N LEU A 85 4.07 9.42 14.63
CA LEU A 85 3.91 9.47 16.09
C LEU A 85 5.04 8.75 16.82
N LYS A 86 5.47 7.59 16.31
CA LYS A 86 6.56 6.82 16.91
C LYS A 86 7.89 7.55 16.79
N GLU A 87 8.17 8.16 15.65
CA GLU A 87 9.37 8.98 15.44
C GLU A 87 9.40 10.19 16.37
N LEU A 88 8.29 10.93 16.46
CA LEU A 88 8.15 12.06 17.38
C LEU A 88 8.33 11.64 18.84
N HIS A 89 7.81 10.47 19.21
CA HIS A 89 7.99 9.92 20.55
C HIS A 89 9.45 9.56 20.85
N TYR A 90 10.17 9.00 19.87
CA TYR A 90 11.61 8.74 20.01
C TYR A 90 12.41 10.02 20.15
N GLU A 91 12.08 11.05 19.38
CA GLU A 91 12.72 12.36 19.49
C GLU A 91 12.50 12.96 20.89
N TYR A 92 11.26 12.90 21.40
CA TYR A 92 10.94 13.33 22.76
C TYR A 92 11.76 12.58 23.81
N ILE A 93 11.81 11.24 23.75
CA ILE A 93 12.59 10.43 24.69
C ILE A 93 14.07 10.79 24.62
N SER A 94 14.62 10.92 23.41
CA SER A 94 16.03 11.26 23.19
C SER A 94 16.39 12.64 23.75
N SER A 95 15.57 13.65 23.44
CA SER A 95 15.75 15.03 23.93
C SER A 95 15.63 15.10 25.45
N LYS A 96 14.59 14.48 26.03
CA LYS A 96 14.43 14.38 27.49
C LYS A 96 15.60 13.67 28.15
N SER A 97 16.07 12.56 27.56
CA SER A 97 17.23 11.81 28.05
C SER A 97 18.48 12.69 28.07
N LYS A 98 18.72 13.49 27.02
CA LYS A 98 19.85 14.43 26.97
C LYS A 98 19.86 15.41 28.14
N VAL A 99 18.70 16.03 28.41
CA VAL A 99 18.54 16.95 29.57
C VAL A 99 18.72 16.20 30.89
N MET A 100 18.13 15.02 31.03
CA MET A 100 18.24 14.24 32.26
C MET A 100 19.68 13.76 32.51
N ASN A 101 20.42 13.39 31.47
CA ASN A 101 21.83 13.00 31.57
C ASN A 101 22.71 14.18 31.98
N GLN A 102 22.44 15.38 31.44
CA GLN A 102 23.12 16.61 31.86
C GLN A 102 22.80 16.99 33.31
N SER A 103 21.60 16.67 33.78
CA SER A 103 21.14 16.94 35.14
C SER A 103 21.60 15.89 36.17
N LYS A 104 22.27 14.81 35.75
CA LYS A 104 22.79 13.79 36.68
C LYS A 104 23.87 14.41 37.57
N GLN A 105 23.77 14.14 38.86
CA GLN A 105 24.76 14.56 39.86
C GLN A 105 26.17 14.12 39.48
N SER A 106 26.37 12.89 38.99
CA SER A 106 27.68 12.41 38.55
C SER A 106 28.27 13.17 37.36
N VAL A 107 27.45 13.68 36.44
CA VAL A 107 27.89 14.49 35.30
C VAL A 107 28.20 15.92 35.75
N ILE A 108 27.40 16.45 36.66
CA ILE A 108 27.61 17.76 37.29
C ILE A 108 28.92 17.76 38.09
N ILE A 109 29.18 16.72 38.89
CA ILE A 109 30.43 16.54 39.65
C ILE A 109 31.62 16.53 38.69
N LYS A 110 31.59 15.70 37.63
CA LYS A 110 32.67 15.66 36.62
C LYS A 110 32.94 17.02 35.96
N LYS A 111 31.90 17.82 35.71
CA LYS A 111 32.07 19.18 35.17
C LYS A 111 32.62 20.17 36.20
N LEU A 112 32.36 19.94 37.49
CA LEU A 112 32.78 20.79 38.61
C LEU A 112 34.12 20.34 39.24
N GLU A 113 34.71 19.22 38.81
CA GLU A 113 36.01 18.71 39.30
C GLU A 113 37.12 19.77 39.20
N ASN A 114 37.11 20.58 38.13
CA ASN A 114 38.08 21.68 37.94
C ASN A 114 37.74 22.97 38.70
N SER A 115 36.56 23.03 39.35
CA SER A 115 36.09 24.22 40.10
C SER A 115 36.33 24.14 41.61
N GLY A 116 36.93 23.04 42.10
CA GLY A 116 37.32 22.87 43.51
C GLY A 116 36.19 22.48 44.47
N LEU A 117 34.97 22.27 43.96
CA LEU A 117 33.79 21.86 44.74
C LEU A 117 33.75 20.33 44.93
N LYS A 118 33.62 19.86 46.19
CA LYS A 118 33.52 18.44 46.55
C LYS A 118 32.11 18.06 47.00
N GLU A 119 31.71 16.84 46.69
CA GLU A 119 30.40 16.28 47.07
C GLU A 119 30.24 16.19 48.58
N SER A 120 29.04 16.53 49.08
CA SER A 120 28.65 16.29 50.46
C SER A 120 28.16 14.85 50.58
N VAL A 121 28.99 13.98 51.18
CA VAL A 121 28.71 12.56 51.41
C VAL A 121 27.84 12.36 52.67
N GLU A 122 27.59 13.42 53.44
CA GLU A 122 26.75 13.35 54.64
C GLU A 122 25.26 13.42 54.26
N PRO A 123 24.45 12.42 54.67
CA PRO A 123 23.01 12.46 54.44
C PRO A 123 22.38 13.63 55.20
N VAL A 124 21.36 14.25 54.60
CA VAL A 124 20.64 15.41 55.14
C VAL A 124 20.08 15.09 56.52
N ARG A 125 20.58 15.79 57.56
CA ARG A 125 20.09 15.62 58.94
C ARG A 125 18.74 16.31 59.07
N LYS A 126 17.67 15.53 59.32
CA LYS A 126 16.36 16.08 59.65
C LYS A 126 16.43 16.72 61.04
N ILE A 127 16.39 18.05 61.10
CA ILE A 127 16.26 18.78 62.36
C ILE A 127 14.81 18.61 62.81
N ILE A 128 14.54 17.64 63.68
CA ILE A 128 13.24 17.52 64.34
C ILE A 128 13.29 18.45 65.56
N ALA A 129 12.72 19.65 65.41
CA ALA A 129 12.53 20.56 66.54
C ALA A 129 11.46 19.96 67.46
N ASN A 130 11.88 19.26 68.52
CA ASN A 130 10.97 18.88 69.59
C ASN A 130 10.75 20.12 70.46
N LYS A 131 9.62 20.80 70.24
CA LYS A 131 9.18 21.92 71.07
C LYS A 131 8.87 21.35 72.46
N LYS A 132 9.83 21.48 73.39
CA LYS A 132 9.54 21.32 74.82
C LYS A 132 8.65 22.49 75.23
N GLU A 133 7.36 22.24 75.31
CA GLU A 133 6.44 23.10 76.05
C GLU A 133 6.78 22.95 77.54
N GLN A 134 7.19 24.08 78.12
CA GLN A 134 7.24 24.27 79.57
C GLN A 134 5.88 24.78 80.02
#